data_AF-A0A5A7XUX4-F1
#
_entry.id   AF-A0A5A7XUX4-F1
#
_cell.length_a   1.000
_cell.length_b   1.000
_cell.length_c   1.000
_cell.angle_alpha   90.00
_cell.angle_beta   90.00
_cell.angle_gamma   90.00
#
_symmetry.space_group_name_H-M   'P 1'
#
loop_
_entity.id
_entity.type
_entity.pdbx_description
1 polymer ?
#
loop_
_entity_poly.entity_id
_entity_poly.type
_entity_poly.pdbx_seq_one_letter_code
_entity_poly.pdbx_strand_id
1 'polypeptide(L)'
;MDAPPCPQSHSRSLLTDARATPDGYVDTVETLSRATSRLRFDPYVDVDWDASENALDPDDPRWQLDPETSPLAATQWYADQPLSRRIEMGRWITANTLKVTSQFEMVLIRGVIHYTGKLPNGSPVFRYLLHELTEECGHIQMFQEFVNRTGEDVPGMRRASRIIAPILGFIGGYANIFHFIGVVCGEQPLHHQQTLQRRGAAHVTPLLNTITYIHLAEEARHISFADDHLAERMQGAGRLRRALYAIAFPVFLRWLVGEMLGQPRTFARQFGIPRKVFKDAYWRSPQARLMMSESAADVRRTAESLGLLTVWSRWLWRLLGIDGRVPRYRSEPNRNSPPRAVSNLATVGRARIAAALVMAGVALLATPDGVRIVVAAAIGAGIWVFYHLLRERSGGQRANDPLEWPRLCVWVLVCVAMIPAGGLIGLALLVFTILSVAECTPTI
;
A
#
# COMPACT_ATOMS: atom_id res chain seq x y z
N MET A 1 -43.29 -35.38 -23.02
CA MET A 1 -42.57 -35.20 -21.74
C MET A 1 -41.54 -34.11 -22.02
N ASP A 2 -41.98 -32.87 -21.88
CA ASP A 2 -41.16 -31.69 -22.17
C ASP A 2 -40.46 -31.27 -20.88
N ALA A 3 -39.14 -31.11 -20.95
CA ALA A 3 -38.31 -30.67 -19.83
C ALA A 3 -38.64 -29.21 -19.48
N PRO A 4 -38.65 -28.83 -18.18
CA PRO A 4 -38.95 -27.46 -17.79
C PRO A 4 -37.77 -26.53 -18.12
N PRO A 5 -38.02 -25.24 -18.42
CA PRO A 5 -36.95 -24.29 -18.71
C PRO A 5 -36.19 -23.90 -17.44
N CYS A 6 -34.87 -23.70 -17.60
CA CYS A 6 -33.94 -23.26 -16.57
C CYS A 6 -34.28 -21.83 -16.09
N PRO A 7 -34.28 -21.51 -14.77
CA PRO A 7 -34.65 -20.19 -14.29
C PRO A 7 -33.57 -19.15 -14.66
N GLN A 8 -33.99 -18.10 -15.38
CA GLN A 8 -33.12 -16.97 -15.71
C GLN A 8 -32.84 -16.07 -14.49
N SER A 9 -31.55 -15.75 -14.36
CA SER A 9 -30.81 -14.65 -13.71
C SER A 9 -31.49 -13.43 -13.03
N HIS A 10 -32.68 -13.53 -12.42
CA HIS A 10 -33.30 -12.40 -11.71
C HIS A 10 -32.80 -12.14 -10.27
N SER A 11 -31.94 -13.00 -9.72
CA SER A 11 -31.54 -12.92 -8.30
C SER A 11 -30.52 -11.81 -7.97
N ARG A 12 -29.84 -11.22 -8.98
CA ARG A 12 -28.78 -10.23 -8.75
C ARG A 12 -29.29 -8.81 -8.44
N SER A 13 -30.51 -8.48 -8.88
CA SER A 13 -31.10 -7.15 -8.66
C SER A 13 -31.68 -6.99 -7.25
N LEU A 14 -32.37 -8.02 -6.76
CA LEU A 14 -33.11 -7.96 -5.49
C LEU A 14 -32.22 -7.88 -4.24
N LEU A 15 -31.04 -8.50 -4.26
CA LEU A 15 -30.07 -8.43 -3.16
C LEU A 15 -29.36 -7.07 -3.04
N THR A 16 -29.31 -6.30 -4.14
CA THR A 16 -28.67 -4.98 -4.16
C THR A 16 -29.66 -3.90 -3.72
N ASP A 17 -30.94 -4.05 -4.08
CA ASP A 17 -32.02 -3.13 -3.68
C ASP A 17 -32.41 -3.24 -2.20
N ALA A 18 -32.43 -4.46 -1.64
CA ALA A 18 -32.79 -4.65 -0.23
C ALA A 18 -31.75 -4.07 0.76
N ARG A 19 -30.50 -3.87 0.32
CA ARG A 19 -29.44 -3.22 1.13
C ARG A 19 -29.48 -1.68 1.05
N ALA A 20 -30.22 -1.13 0.10
CA ALA A 20 -30.22 0.31 -0.19
C ALA A 20 -31.37 1.08 0.48
N THR A 21 -32.28 0.40 1.19
CA THR A 21 -33.26 1.08 2.04
C THR A 21 -32.62 1.41 3.40
N PRO A 22 -33.00 2.54 4.04
CA PRO A 22 -32.52 2.87 5.38
C PRO A 22 -32.72 1.74 6.40
N ASP A 23 -33.83 1.01 6.26
CA ASP A 23 -34.17 -0.16 7.10
C ASP A 23 -33.18 -1.32 6.86
N GLY A 24 -32.80 -1.59 5.60
CA GLY A 24 -31.83 -2.64 5.25
C GLY A 24 -30.41 -2.37 5.74
N TYR A 25 -29.98 -1.10 5.76
CA TYR A 25 -28.71 -0.71 6.34
C TYR A 25 -28.68 -0.92 7.85
N VAL A 26 -29.72 -0.47 8.56
CA VAL A 26 -29.84 -0.64 10.02
C VAL A 26 -29.85 -2.11 10.41
N ASP A 27 -30.64 -2.95 9.73
CA ASP A 27 -30.71 -4.39 9.97
C ASP A 27 -29.34 -5.08 9.79
N THR A 28 -28.55 -4.61 8.82
CA THR A 28 -27.20 -5.11 8.57
C THR A 28 -26.28 -4.77 9.75
N VAL A 29 -26.28 -3.51 10.20
CA VAL A 29 -25.48 -3.07 11.36
C VAL A 29 -25.85 -3.84 12.63
N GLU A 30 -27.13 -4.03 12.89
CA GLU A 30 -27.57 -4.82 14.04
C GLU A 30 -27.15 -6.30 13.94
N THR A 31 -27.21 -6.87 12.74
CA THR A 31 -26.76 -8.24 12.49
C THR A 31 -25.27 -8.39 12.79
N LEU A 32 -24.45 -7.43 12.34
CA LEU A 32 -23.02 -7.39 12.67
C LEU A 32 -22.79 -7.26 14.18
N SER A 33 -23.55 -6.40 14.87
CA SER A 33 -23.45 -6.26 16.34
C SER A 33 -23.81 -7.56 17.09
N ARG A 34 -24.85 -8.26 16.63
CA ARG A 34 -25.21 -9.59 17.17
C ARG A 34 -24.13 -10.63 16.88
N ALA A 35 -23.49 -10.57 15.71
CA ALA A 35 -22.41 -11.48 15.33
C ALA A 35 -21.17 -11.28 16.22
N THR A 36 -20.70 -10.03 16.39
CA THR A 36 -19.59 -9.72 17.31
C THR A 36 -19.91 -10.15 18.74
N SER A 37 -21.14 -9.96 19.23
CA SER A 37 -21.51 -10.40 20.58
C SER A 37 -21.43 -11.92 20.79
N ARG A 38 -21.54 -12.71 19.72
CA ARG A 38 -21.51 -14.19 19.77
C ARG A 38 -20.12 -14.76 19.56
N LEU A 39 -19.32 -14.11 18.71
CA LEU A 39 -18.00 -14.57 18.33
C LEU A 39 -17.02 -13.40 18.48
N ARG A 40 -16.42 -13.31 19.65
CA ARG A 40 -15.35 -12.38 20.01
C ARG A 40 -14.25 -13.16 20.71
N PHE A 41 -13.02 -12.68 20.63
CA PHE A 41 -11.89 -13.25 21.32
C PHE A 41 -11.35 -12.27 22.37
N ASP A 42 -10.98 -12.79 23.52
CA ASP A 42 -10.17 -12.08 24.51
C ASP A 42 -8.72 -12.53 24.35
N PRO A 43 -7.78 -11.60 24.09
CA PRO A 43 -6.41 -11.94 23.77
C PRO A 43 -5.68 -12.69 24.90
N TYR A 44 -6.12 -12.60 26.15
CA TYR A 44 -5.49 -13.28 27.30
C TYR A 44 -6.26 -14.52 27.77
N VAL A 45 -7.43 -14.81 27.19
CA VAL A 45 -8.20 -16.03 27.47
C VAL A 45 -8.11 -17.02 26.30
N ASP A 46 -8.22 -16.53 25.06
CA ASP A 46 -8.31 -17.38 23.87
C ASP A 46 -6.95 -17.68 23.22
N VAL A 47 -5.88 -17.03 23.68
CA VAL A 47 -4.50 -17.32 23.29
C VAL A 47 -3.78 -17.94 24.49
N ASP A 48 -3.40 -19.20 24.36
CA ASP A 48 -2.50 -19.85 25.33
C ASP A 48 -1.05 -19.40 25.09
N TRP A 49 -0.72 -18.23 25.60
CA TRP A 49 0.59 -17.60 25.40
C TRP A 49 1.75 -18.46 25.91
N ASP A 50 1.51 -19.28 26.93
CA ASP A 50 2.54 -20.05 27.64
C ASP A 50 2.63 -21.51 27.18
N ALA A 51 1.78 -21.93 26.23
CA ALA A 51 1.89 -23.21 25.54
C ALA A 51 3.29 -23.39 24.93
N SER A 52 3.84 -24.60 25.06
CA SER A 52 5.19 -24.91 24.59
C SER A 52 5.37 -24.69 23.08
N GLU A 53 4.35 -24.97 22.27
CA GLU A 53 4.35 -24.71 20.83
C GLU A 53 4.30 -23.22 20.45
N ASN A 54 3.88 -22.36 21.38
CA ASN A 54 3.80 -20.91 21.18
C ASN A 54 5.07 -20.18 21.63
N ALA A 55 6.06 -20.89 22.17
CA ALA A 55 7.36 -20.33 22.48
C ALA A 55 8.02 -19.75 21.22
N LEU A 56 8.42 -18.47 21.29
CA LEU A 56 9.08 -17.77 20.20
C LEU A 56 10.60 -18.04 20.24
N ASP A 57 11.01 -19.22 19.76
CA ASP A 57 12.42 -19.58 19.66
C ASP A 57 13.16 -18.59 18.72
N PRO A 58 14.21 -17.89 19.21
CA PRO A 58 15.04 -16.99 18.42
C PRO A 58 15.65 -17.61 17.16
N ASP A 59 15.84 -18.93 17.14
CA ASP A 59 16.49 -19.68 16.07
C ASP A 59 15.50 -20.52 15.22
N ASP A 60 14.19 -20.35 15.40
CA ASP A 60 13.18 -21.09 14.60
C ASP A 60 13.32 -20.72 13.10
N PRO A 61 13.60 -21.68 12.19
CA PRO A 61 13.70 -21.42 10.76
C PRO A 61 12.41 -20.90 10.11
N ARG A 62 11.25 -21.01 10.79
CA ARG A 62 9.95 -20.43 10.36
C ARG A 62 9.94 -18.91 10.39
N TRP A 63 10.92 -18.26 11.02
CA TRP A 63 11.06 -16.81 10.93
C TRP A 63 11.48 -16.32 9.55
N GLN A 64 12.03 -17.19 8.71
CA GLN A 64 12.44 -16.80 7.36
C GLN A 64 11.27 -16.17 6.59
N LEU A 65 11.57 -15.04 5.95
CA LEU A 65 10.61 -14.30 5.13
C LEU A 65 10.20 -15.10 3.89
N ASP A 66 8.90 -15.08 3.59
CA ASP A 66 8.32 -15.67 2.38
C ASP A 66 8.29 -14.62 1.23
N PRO A 67 8.75 -14.95 0.01
CA PRO A 67 8.67 -14.06 -1.15
C PRO A 67 7.26 -13.63 -1.59
N GLU A 68 6.21 -14.35 -1.19
CA GLU A 68 4.81 -14.00 -1.44
C GLU A 68 4.29 -12.91 -0.49
N THR A 69 4.86 -12.81 0.71
CA THR A 69 4.41 -11.87 1.76
C THR A 69 5.42 -10.77 2.05
N SER A 70 6.70 -10.97 1.71
CA SER A 70 7.79 -10.04 2.00
C SER A 70 8.59 -9.68 0.73
N PRO A 71 8.58 -8.40 0.31
CA PRO A 71 9.32 -7.97 -0.88
C PRO A 71 10.85 -8.18 -0.80
N LEU A 72 11.42 -8.18 0.41
CA LEU A 72 12.85 -8.42 0.62
C LEU A 72 13.23 -9.87 0.30
N ALA A 73 12.36 -10.83 0.62
CA ALA A 73 12.59 -12.25 0.37
C ALA A 73 12.67 -12.61 -1.11
N ALA A 74 12.12 -11.76 -1.98
CA ALA A 74 12.22 -11.91 -3.42
C ALA A 74 13.57 -11.44 -4.01
N THR A 75 14.51 -10.96 -3.19
CA THR A 75 15.82 -10.47 -3.66
C THR A 75 16.92 -11.52 -3.55
N GLN A 76 17.86 -11.50 -4.50
CA GLN A 76 19.07 -12.32 -4.41
C GLN A 76 19.90 -11.98 -3.17
N TRP A 77 19.98 -10.69 -2.82
CA TRP A 77 20.71 -10.24 -1.64
C TRP A 77 20.24 -10.90 -0.35
N TYR A 78 18.93 -11.11 -0.20
CA TYR A 78 18.36 -11.84 0.94
C TYR A 78 18.68 -13.34 0.86
N ALA A 79 18.56 -13.94 -0.33
CA ALA A 79 18.88 -15.36 -0.54
C ALA A 79 20.34 -15.70 -0.22
N ASP A 80 21.26 -14.76 -0.45
CA ASP A 80 22.69 -14.90 -0.15
C ASP A 80 23.01 -14.74 1.35
N GLN A 81 22.06 -14.33 2.18
CA GLN A 81 22.29 -14.17 3.62
C GLN A 81 22.35 -15.53 4.35
N PRO A 82 23.23 -15.67 5.37
CA PRO A 82 23.21 -16.82 6.27
C PRO A 82 21.81 -17.02 6.89
N LEU A 83 21.47 -18.27 7.21
CA LEU A 83 20.17 -18.61 7.81
C LEU A 83 19.88 -17.79 9.07
N SER A 84 20.86 -17.65 9.97
CA SER A 84 20.73 -16.85 11.20
C SER A 84 20.35 -15.39 10.91
N ARG A 85 20.96 -14.76 9.90
CA ARG A 85 20.61 -13.40 9.47
C ARG A 85 19.22 -13.31 8.85
N ARG A 86 18.79 -14.33 8.10
CA ARG A 86 17.44 -14.42 7.55
C ARG A 86 16.37 -14.52 8.64
N ILE A 87 16.65 -15.33 9.68
CA ILE A 87 15.81 -15.46 10.87
C ILE A 87 15.72 -14.13 11.64
N GLU A 88 16.85 -13.46 11.89
CA GLU A 88 16.88 -12.17 12.61
C GLU A 88 16.10 -11.08 11.86
N MET A 89 16.28 -10.97 10.53
CA MET A 89 15.49 -10.05 9.70
C MET A 89 14.00 -10.39 9.73
N GLY A 90 13.67 -11.68 9.73
CA GLY A 90 12.33 -12.21 9.82
C GLY A 90 11.61 -11.81 11.10
N ARG A 91 12.23 -12.11 12.25
CA ARG A 91 11.75 -11.71 13.59
C ARG A 91 11.51 -10.21 13.65
N TRP A 92 12.49 -9.42 13.22
CA TRP A 92 12.41 -7.97 13.23
C TRP A 92 11.26 -7.44 12.37
N ILE A 93 11.13 -7.93 11.13
CA ILE A 93 10.05 -7.49 10.21
C ILE A 93 8.69 -7.86 10.75
N THR A 94 8.52 -9.07 11.29
CA THR A 94 7.25 -9.52 11.87
C THR A 94 6.87 -8.64 13.06
N ALA A 95 7.78 -8.43 14.00
CA ALA A 95 7.54 -7.57 15.17
C ALA A 95 7.20 -6.13 14.72
N ASN A 96 7.96 -5.57 13.78
CA ASN A 96 7.71 -4.20 13.30
C ASN A 96 6.38 -4.08 12.56
N THR A 97 5.99 -5.10 11.79
CA THR A 97 4.70 -5.14 11.08
C THR A 97 3.54 -5.12 12.08
N LEU A 98 3.56 -5.98 13.10
CA LEU A 98 2.53 -5.99 14.14
C LEU A 98 2.51 -4.69 14.95
N LYS A 99 3.67 -4.06 15.17
CA LYS A 99 3.75 -2.75 15.81
C LYS A 99 3.15 -1.64 14.94
N VAL A 100 3.36 -1.68 13.62
CA VAL A 100 2.70 -0.76 12.66
C VAL A 100 1.19 -0.95 12.72
N THR A 101 0.70 -2.19 12.68
CA THR A 101 -0.73 -2.51 12.80
C THR A 101 -1.31 -1.97 14.11
N SER A 102 -0.67 -2.25 15.25
CA SER A 102 -1.09 -1.71 16.55
C SER A 102 -1.21 -0.18 16.55
N GLN A 103 -0.25 0.52 15.94
CA GLN A 103 -0.27 1.98 15.85
C GLN A 103 -1.34 2.49 14.89
N PHE A 104 -1.68 1.72 13.86
CA PHE A 104 -2.78 1.99 12.94
C PHE A 104 -4.12 1.86 13.65
N GLU A 105 -4.35 0.79 14.43
CA GLU A 105 -5.57 0.63 15.23
C GLU A 105 -5.77 1.79 16.20
N MET A 106 -4.70 2.23 16.87
CA MET A 106 -4.79 3.42 17.73
C MET A 106 -5.24 4.68 16.97
N VAL A 107 -4.87 4.83 15.70
CA VAL A 107 -5.29 5.97 14.86
C VAL A 107 -6.76 5.84 14.46
N LEU A 108 -7.21 4.62 14.14
CA LEU A 108 -8.62 4.34 13.87
C LEU A 108 -9.50 4.62 15.09
N ILE A 109 -9.15 4.04 16.23
CA ILE A 109 -9.85 4.23 17.51
C ILE A 109 -10.05 5.70 17.81
N ARG A 110 -9.02 6.56 17.63
CA ARG A 110 -9.13 8.01 17.88
C ARG A 110 -10.22 8.69 17.05
N GLY A 111 -10.39 8.31 15.79
CA GLY A 111 -11.42 8.90 14.93
C GLY A 111 -12.79 8.29 15.20
N VAL A 112 -12.86 6.96 15.34
CA VAL A 112 -14.11 6.24 15.62
C VAL A 112 -14.70 6.68 16.96
N ILE A 113 -13.92 6.71 18.05
CA ILE A 113 -14.43 7.12 19.37
C ILE A 113 -14.98 8.54 19.34
N HIS A 114 -14.29 9.47 18.68
CA HIS A 114 -14.76 10.84 18.56
C HIS A 114 -16.05 10.92 17.73
N TYR A 115 -16.16 10.12 16.67
CA TYR A 115 -17.37 10.05 15.85
C TYR A 115 -18.55 9.44 16.62
N THR A 116 -18.33 8.37 17.39
CA THR A 116 -19.38 7.72 18.18
C THR A 116 -20.05 8.68 19.17
N GLY A 117 -19.29 9.58 19.80
CA GLY A 117 -19.82 10.57 20.73
C GLY A 117 -20.83 11.57 20.14
N LYS A 118 -20.98 11.62 18.80
CA LYS A 118 -21.96 12.48 18.10
C LYS A 118 -23.25 11.74 17.72
N LEU A 119 -23.31 10.43 17.93
CA LEU A 119 -24.46 9.62 17.53
C LEU A 119 -25.58 9.73 18.57
N PRO A 120 -26.86 9.68 18.14
CA PRO A 120 -28.00 9.80 19.05
C PRO A 120 -28.17 8.55 19.92
N ASN A 121 -28.89 8.71 21.03
CA ASN A 121 -29.32 7.59 21.87
C ASN A 121 -30.10 6.56 21.05
N GLY A 122 -29.84 5.27 21.31
CA GLY A 122 -30.47 4.16 20.59
C GLY A 122 -29.91 3.88 19.20
N SER A 123 -28.83 4.56 18.77
CA SER A 123 -28.20 4.31 17.46
C SER A 123 -27.61 2.88 17.37
N PRO A 124 -28.01 2.07 16.38
CA PRO A 124 -27.38 0.77 16.12
C PRO A 124 -25.92 0.91 15.71
N VAL A 125 -25.60 1.99 14.98
CA VAL A 125 -24.23 2.35 14.58
C VAL A 125 -23.35 2.63 15.80
N PHE A 126 -23.87 3.37 16.79
CA PHE A 126 -23.14 3.59 18.04
C PHE A 126 -22.79 2.26 18.70
N ARG A 127 -23.79 1.38 18.87
CA ARG A 127 -23.58 0.07 19.50
C ARG A 127 -22.53 -0.75 18.77
N TYR A 128 -22.64 -0.87 17.44
CA TYR A 128 -21.68 -1.63 16.65
C TYR A 128 -20.26 -1.06 16.75
N LEU A 129 -20.10 0.26 16.62
CA LEU A 129 -18.78 0.89 16.72
C LEU A 129 -18.13 0.68 18.09
N LEU A 130 -18.89 0.66 19.18
CA LEU A 130 -18.33 0.35 20.50
C LEU A 130 -17.93 -1.12 20.64
N HIS A 131 -18.60 -2.03 19.93
CA HIS A 131 -18.17 -3.42 19.83
C HIS A 131 -16.85 -3.54 19.07
N GLU A 132 -16.76 -2.94 17.88
CA GLU A 132 -15.53 -2.87 17.07
C GLU A 132 -14.37 -2.28 17.89
N LEU A 133 -14.57 -1.13 18.54
CA LEU A 133 -13.55 -0.52 19.41
C LEU A 133 -13.07 -1.43 20.55
N THR A 134 -13.93 -2.33 21.05
CA THR A 134 -13.54 -3.31 22.06
C THR A 134 -12.65 -4.40 21.45
N GLU A 135 -13.03 -4.93 20.28
CA GLU A 135 -12.22 -5.89 19.51
C GLU A 135 -10.85 -5.26 19.16
N GLU A 136 -10.80 -4.01 18.69
CA GLU A 136 -9.54 -3.31 18.37
C GLU A 136 -8.61 -3.09 19.56
N CYS A 137 -9.17 -2.84 20.75
CA CYS A 137 -8.37 -2.79 21.97
C CYS A 137 -7.75 -4.15 22.27
N GLY A 138 -8.49 -5.24 22.05
CA GLY A 138 -7.99 -6.61 22.14
C GLY A 138 -6.88 -6.89 21.12
N HIS A 139 -7.05 -6.47 19.86
CA HIS A 139 -6.03 -6.59 18.82
C HIS A 139 -4.72 -5.88 19.21
N ILE A 140 -4.80 -4.64 19.69
CA ILE A 140 -3.64 -3.87 20.14
C ILE A 140 -2.92 -4.60 21.29
N GLN A 141 -3.67 -5.12 22.26
CA GLN A 141 -3.10 -5.88 23.38
C GLN A 141 -2.40 -7.15 22.87
N MET A 142 -3.05 -7.91 22.00
CA MET A 142 -2.52 -9.13 21.39
C MET A 142 -1.21 -8.87 20.63
N PHE A 143 -1.21 -7.86 19.75
CA PHE A 143 -0.02 -7.51 18.97
C PHE A 143 1.11 -6.98 19.84
N GLN A 144 0.78 -6.18 20.87
CA GLN A 144 1.78 -5.67 21.79
C GLN A 144 2.41 -6.80 22.61
N GLU A 145 1.62 -7.77 23.08
CA GLU A 145 2.14 -8.92 23.82
C GLU A 145 3.05 -9.80 22.94
N PHE A 146 2.66 -10.05 21.69
CA PHE A 146 3.54 -10.74 20.75
C PHE A 146 4.87 -10.00 20.56
N VAL A 147 4.84 -8.68 20.36
CA VAL A 147 6.06 -7.85 20.22
C VAL A 147 6.90 -7.87 21.49
N ASN A 148 6.30 -7.90 22.68
CA ASN A 148 7.05 -8.03 23.94
C ASN A 148 7.79 -9.38 23.98
N ARG A 149 7.12 -10.47 23.61
CA ARG A 149 7.67 -11.83 23.64
C ARG A 149 8.77 -12.05 22.61
N THR A 150 8.78 -11.34 21.48
CA THR A 150 9.89 -11.43 20.52
C THR A 150 11.17 -10.79 21.07
N GLY A 151 11.07 -9.86 22.02
CA GLY A 151 12.19 -9.08 22.56
C GLY A 151 12.77 -8.05 21.58
N GLU A 152 12.11 -7.80 20.45
CA GLU A 152 12.60 -6.91 19.39
C GLU A 152 12.25 -5.44 19.68
N ASP A 153 13.25 -4.55 19.66
CA ASP A 153 13.03 -3.10 19.75
C ASP A 153 12.73 -2.51 18.35
N VAL A 154 11.45 -2.48 18.01
CA VAL A 154 10.96 -2.02 16.70
C VAL A 154 10.24 -0.67 16.78
N PRO A 155 10.49 0.27 15.85
CA PRO A 155 9.91 1.60 15.92
C PRO A 155 8.42 1.65 15.50
N GLY A 156 7.93 0.63 14.80
CA GLY A 156 6.64 0.64 14.12
C GLY A 156 6.65 1.57 12.89
N MET A 157 5.62 2.41 12.78
CA MET A 157 5.42 3.38 11.71
C MET A 157 6.64 4.27 11.51
N ARG A 158 6.81 4.74 10.27
CA ARG A 158 7.89 5.65 9.91
C ARG A 158 7.74 6.96 10.69
N ARG A 159 8.87 7.62 10.97
CA ARG A 159 8.94 8.77 11.88
C ARG A 159 7.92 9.87 11.58
N ALA A 160 7.71 10.20 10.31
CA ALA A 160 6.72 11.21 9.91
C ALA A 160 5.28 10.74 10.22
N SER A 161 4.97 9.48 9.91
CA SER A 161 3.66 8.87 10.14
C SER A 161 3.33 8.77 11.63
N ARG A 162 4.31 8.48 12.50
CA ARG A 162 4.11 8.53 13.97
C ARG A 162 3.66 9.90 14.49
N ILE A 163 3.99 10.98 13.79
CA ILE A 163 3.59 12.35 14.17
C ILE A 163 2.26 12.72 13.49
N ILE A 164 2.13 12.42 12.20
CA ILE A 164 1.00 12.85 11.37
C ILE A 164 -0.24 11.99 11.62
N ALA A 165 -0.10 10.67 11.75
CA ALA A 165 -1.22 9.75 11.83
C ALA A 165 -2.14 10.01 13.05
N PRO A 166 -1.63 10.28 14.28
CA PRO A 166 -2.49 10.63 15.41
C PRO A 166 -3.33 11.90 15.16
N ILE A 167 -2.75 12.90 14.49
CA ILE A 167 -3.44 14.15 14.13
C ILE A 167 -4.55 13.86 13.10
N LEU A 168 -4.25 13.03 12.09
CA LEU A 168 -5.24 12.60 11.10
C LEU A 168 -6.37 11.79 11.73
N GLY A 169 -6.08 10.92 12.71
CA GLY A 169 -7.10 10.21 13.48
C GLY A 169 -8.05 11.17 14.20
N PHE A 170 -7.50 12.17 14.88
CA PHE A 170 -8.29 13.20 15.56
C PHE A 170 -9.16 14.02 14.59
N ILE A 171 -8.57 14.55 13.50
CA ILE A 171 -9.32 15.29 12.46
C ILE A 171 -10.38 14.39 11.82
N GLY A 172 -10.06 13.11 11.62
CA GLY A 172 -10.94 12.10 11.07
C GLY A 172 -12.27 11.97 11.81
N GLY A 173 -12.28 12.10 13.14
CA GLY A 173 -13.52 12.09 13.93
C GLY A 173 -14.49 13.23 13.60
N TYR A 174 -14.02 14.33 13.02
CA TYR A 174 -14.88 15.39 12.48
C TYR A 174 -15.24 15.17 11.01
N ALA A 175 -14.38 14.46 10.29
CA ALA A 175 -14.46 14.23 8.86
C ALA A 175 -14.74 12.75 8.55
N ASN A 176 -15.85 12.21 9.06
CA ASN A 176 -16.12 10.76 9.10
C ASN A 176 -15.92 10.02 7.77
N ILE A 177 -16.32 10.60 6.63
CA ILE A 177 -16.11 9.95 5.32
C ILE A 177 -14.61 9.79 5.02
N PHE A 178 -13.78 10.80 5.30
CA PHE A 178 -12.33 10.66 5.16
C PHE A 178 -11.76 9.62 6.13
N HIS A 179 -12.30 9.57 7.34
CA HIS A 179 -11.88 8.61 8.34
C HIS A 179 -12.16 7.16 7.89
N PHE A 180 -13.40 6.86 7.46
CA PHE A 180 -13.75 5.53 6.97
C PHE A 180 -13.07 5.17 5.63
N ILE A 181 -12.73 6.15 4.80
CA ILE A 181 -11.80 5.91 3.67
C ILE A 181 -10.44 5.45 4.21
N GLY A 182 -9.92 6.11 5.24
CA GLY A 182 -8.69 5.72 5.94
C GLY A 182 -8.75 4.31 6.55
N VAL A 183 -9.84 3.95 7.23
CA VAL A 183 -10.13 2.60 7.76
C VAL A 183 -10.00 1.58 6.63
N VAL A 184 -10.81 1.70 5.57
CA VAL A 184 -10.78 0.75 4.44
C VAL A 184 -9.41 0.69 3.77
N CYS A 185 -8.72 1.83 3.63
CA CYS A 185 -7.38 1.89 3.04
C CYS A 185 -6.29 1.22 3.87
N GLY A 186 -6.51 0.99 5.17
CA GLY A 186 -5.57 0.25 6.01
C GLY A 186 -6.01 -1.18 6.27
N GLU A 187 -7.29 -1.40 6.62
CA GLU A 187 -7.78 -2.73 6.98
C GLU A 187 -7.70 -3.72 5.83
N GLN A 188 -8.15 -3.34 4.63
CA GLN A 188 -8.21 -4.30 3.53
C GLN A 188 -6.81 -4.74 3.05
N PRO A 189 -5.79 -3.86 2.95
CA PRO A 189 -4.42 -4.30 2.70
C PRO A 189 -3.84 -5.19 3.81
N LEU A 190 -4.11 -4.90 5.09
CA LEU A 190 -3.70 -5.76 6.21
C LEU A 190 -4.34 -7.14 6.09
N HIS A 191 -5.66 -7.18 5.87
CA HIS A 191 -6.43 -8.38 5.68
C HIS A 191 -5.90 -9.22 4.51
N HIS A 192 -5.53 -8.57 3.40
CA HIS A 192 -4.87 -9.22 2.26
C HIS A 192 -3.54 -9.89 2.68
N GLN A 193 -2.66 -9.13 3.33
CA GLN A 193 -1.36 -9.63 3.77
C GLN A 193 -1.48 -10.80 4.76
N GLN A 194 -2.37 -10.69 5.74
CA GLN A 194 -2.65 -11.74 6.73
C GLN A 194 -3.30 -12.97 6.09
N THR A 195 -4.17 -12.78 5.09
CA THR A 195 -4.74 -13.89 4.32
C THR A 195 -3.65 -14.66 3.57
N LEU A 196 -2.68 -13.97 2.97
CA LEU A 196 -1.53 -14.63 2.32
C LEU A 196 -0.70 -15.40 3.34
N GLN A 197 -0.38 -14.79 4.49
CA GLN A 197 0.35 -15.46 5.57
C GLN A 197 -0.38 -16.71 6.07
N ARG A 198 -1.70 -16.65 6.24
CA ARG A 198 -2.52 -17.78 6.69
C ARG A 198 -2.57 -18.92 5.66
N ARG A 199 -2.50 -18.62 4.36
CA ARG A 199 -2.38 -19.65 3.30
C ARG A 199 -1.04 -20.39 3.40
N GLY A 200 0.02 -19.70 3.82
CA GLY A 200 1.35 -20.26 4.10
C GLY A 200 1.55 -20.75 5.54
N ALA A 201 0.48 -20.99 6.32
CA ALA A 201 0.56 -21.22 7.77
C ALA A 201 1.56 -22.31 8.21
N ALA A 202 1.83 -23.32 7.36
CA ALA A 202 2.82 -24.36 7.65
C ALA A 202 4.25 -23.83 7.86
N HIS A 203 4.55 -22.63 7.34
CA HIS A 203 5.88 -22.00 7.39
C HIS A 203 5.94 -20.82 8.38
N VAL A 204 4.95 -20.69 9.26
CA VAL A 204 4.82 -19.58 10.20
C VAL A 204 4.78 -20.11 11.63
N THR A 205 5.28 -19.34 12.60
CA THR A 205 5.26 -19.74 14.01
C THR A 205 3.82 -19.97 14.50
N PRO A 206 3.56 -20.98 15.36
CA PRO A 206 2.20 -21.30 15.81
C PRO A 206 1.47 -20.12 16.46
N LEU A 207 2.15 -19.38 17.34
CA LEU A 207 1.59 -18.21 18.00
C LEU A 207 1.16 -17.13 16.99
N LEU A 208 2.01 -16.82 16.00
CA LEU A 208 1.68 -15.84 14.97
C LEU A 208 0.49 -16.29 14.12
N ASN A 209 0.37 -17.58 13.84
CA ASN A 209 -0.77 -18.16 13.13
C ASN A 209 -2.08 -18.01 13.91
N THR A 210 -2.06 -18.23 15.23
CA THR A 210 -3.22 -18.05 16.12
C THR A 210 -3.67 -16.60 16.15
N ILE A 211 -2.73 -15.68 16.38
CA ILE A 211 -2.99 -14.23 16.38
C ILE A 211 -3.59 -13.76 15.05
N THR A 212 -3.00 -14.22 13.93
CA THR A 212 -3.47 -13.87 12.58
C THR A 212 -4.87 -14.43 12.31
N TYR A 213 -5.18 -15.62 12.84
CA TYR A 213 -6.51 -16.22 12.70
C TYR A 213 -7.58 -15.43 13.45
N ILE A 214 -7.30 -15.09 14.71
CA ILE A 214 -8.21 -14.27 15.53
C ILE A 214 -8.48 -12.95 14.83
N HIS A 215 -7.42 -12.22 14.46
CA HIS A 215 -7.55 -10.92 13.80
C HIS A 215 -8.36 -11.00 12.50
N LEU A 216 -8.06 -11.96 11.62
CA LEU A 216 -8.80 -12.12 10.36
C LEU A 216 -10.30 -12.41 10.57
N ALA A 217 -10.65 -13.16 11.63
CA ALA A 217 -12.03 -13.53 11.91
C ALA A 217 -12.87 -12.33 12.38
N GLU A 218 -12.27 -11.43 13.16
CA GLU A 218 -12.91 -10.22 13.67
C GLU A 218 -12.93 -9.13 12.58
N GLU A 219 -11.80 -8.89 11.90
CA GLU A 219 -11.68 -7.87 10.85
C GLU A 219 -12.61 -8.08 9.65
N ALA A 220 -13.00 -9.32 9.36
CA ALA A 220 -13.98 -9.60 8.32
C ALA A 220 -15.30 -8.86 8.57
N ARG A 221 -15.69 -8.66 9.83
CA ARG A 221 -16.89 -7.89 10.23
C ARG A 221 -16.63 -6.39 10.15
N HIS A 222 -15.51 -5.91 10.69
CA HIS A 222 -15.13 -4.49 10.67
C HIS A 222 -15.10 -3.94 9.24
N ILE A 223 -14.43 -4.66 8.33
CA ILE A 223 -14.37 -4.28 6.91
C ILE A 223 -15.76 -4.29 6.27
N SER A 224 -16.63 -5.25 6.62
CA SER A 224 -17.99 -5.30 6.09
C SER A 224 -18.83 -4.11 6.56
N PHE A 225 -18.74 -3.77 7.84
CA PHE A 225 -19.36 -2.55 8.35
C PHE A 225 -18.80 -1.30 7.67
N ALA A 226 -17.48 -1.18 7.53
CA ALA A 226 -16.84 -0.01 6.95
C ALA A 226 -17.25 0.18 5.47
N ASP A 227 -17.30 -0.90 4.69
CA ASP A 227 -17.79 -0.88 3.29
C ASP A 227 -19.24 -0.38 3.23
N ASP A 228 -20.15 -0.96 4.01
CA ASP A 228 -21.58 -0.62 4.01
C ASP A 228 -21.84 0.78 4.57
N HIS A 229 -21.14 1.16 5.66
CA HIS A 229 -21.24 2.48 6.27
C HIS A 229 -20.73 3.56 5.32
N LEU A 230 -19.62 3.32 4.62
CA LEU A 230 -19.09 4.26 3.64
C LEU A 230 -20.04 4.40 2.45
N ALA A 231 -20.62 3.31 1.96
CA ALA A 231 -21.64 3.36 0.91
C ALA A 231 -22.85 4.21 1.30
N GLU A 232 -23.40 3.98 2.50
CA GLU A 232 -24.51 4.76 3.04
C GLU A 232 -24.18 6.25 3.15
N ARG A 233 -23.03 6.59 3.75
CA ARG A 233 -22.62 7.99 3.91
C ARG A 233 -22.26 8.68 2.59
N MET A 234 -21.85 7.91 1.59
CA MET A 234 -21.53 8.43 0.27
C MET A 234 -22.78 8.83 -0.53
N GLN A 235 -23.97 8.31 -0.20
CA GLN A 235 -25.23 8.70 -0.86
C GLN A 235 -25.53 10.19 -0.64
N GLY A 236 -25.26 10.71 0.56
CA GLY A 236 -25.43 12.13 0.91
C GLY A 236 -24.30 13.06 0.44
N ALA A 237 -23.30 12.54 -0.30
CA ALA A 237 -22.13 13.33 -0.72
C ALA A 237 -22.37 14.04 -2.06
N GLY A 238 -22.31 15.37 -2.05
CA GLY A 238 -22.38 16.18 -3.27
C GLY A 238 -21.17 16.00 -4.20
N ARG A 239 -21.30 16.42 -5.46
CA ARG A 239 -20.29 16.20 -6.53
C ARG A 239 -18.87 16.66 -6.17
N LEU A 240 -18.73 17.83 -5.54
CA LEU A 240 -17.42 18.37 -5.14
C LEU A 240 -16.75 17.52 -4.05
N ARG A 241 -17.53 17.09 -3.04
CA ARG A 241 -17.03 16.19 -1.99
C ARG A 241 -16.62 14.84 -2.57
N ARG A 242 -17.42 14.29 -3.49
CA ARG A 242 -17.09 13.05 -4.20
C ARG A 242 -15.81 13.16 -5.02
N ALA A 243 -15.59 14.28 -5.72
CA ALA A 243 -14.36 14.53 -6.45
C ALA A 243 -13.14 14.59 -5.50
N LEU A 244 -13.29 15.25 -4.35
CA LEU A 244 -12.25 15.29 -3.31
C LEU A 244 -11.95 13.89 -2.76
N TYR A 245 -12.99 13.07 -2.48
CA TYR A 245 -12.80 11.68 -2.04
C TYR A 245 -12.10 10.84 -3.12
N ALA A 246 -12.47 11.01 -4.39
CA ALA A 246 -11.82 10.30 -5.50
C ALA A 246 -10.32 10.61 -5.64
N ILE A 247 -9.87 11.77 -5.15
CA ILE A 247 -8.44 12.15 -5.07
C ILE A 247 -7.81 11.58 -3.79
N ALA A 248 -8.46 11.77 -2.64
CA ALA A 248 -7.90 11.39 -1.35
C ALA A 248 -7.76 9.87 -1.18
N PHE A 249 -8.71 9.10 -1.70
CA PHE A 249 -8.75 7.64 -1.57
C PHE A 249 -7.44 6.96 -2.03
N PRO A 250 -6.99 7.12 -3.29
CA PRO A 250 -5.75 6.48 -3.73
C PRO A 250 -4.51 7.05 -3.02
N VAL A 251 -4.51 8.30 -2.56
CA VAL A 251 -3.41 8.89 -1.79
C VAL A 251 -3.28 8.24 -0.42
N PHE A 252 -4.40 8.08 0.30
CA PHE A 252 -4.43 7.39 1.60
C PHE A 252 -4.02 5.93 1.45
N LEU A 253 -4.57 5.23 0.46
CA LEU A 253 -4.19 3.85 0.18
C LEU A 253 -2.70 3.70 -0.08
N ARG A 254 -2.13 4.53 -0.96
CA ARG A 254 -0.71 4.44 -1.30
C ARG A 254 0.19 4.74 -0.10
N TRP A 255 -0.22 5.64 0.79
CA TRP A 255 0.50 5.94 2.02
C TRP A 255 0.44 4.77 3.00
N LEU A 256 -0.75 4.27 3.32
CA LEU A 256 -0.96 3.20 4.31
C LEU A 256 -0.33 1.87 3.88
N VAL A 257 -0.53 1.43 2.63
CA VAL A 257 0.16 0.25 2.08
C VAL A 257 1.68 0.43 2.12
N GLY A 258 2.16 1.66 1.94
CA GLY A 258 3.57 2.00 2.04
C GLY A 258 4.14 1.89 3.46
N GLU A 259 3.35 2.15 4.50
CA GLU A 259 3.72 1.94 5.90
C GLU A 259 3.70 0.46 6.29
N MET A 260 2.78 -0.33 5.71
CA MET A 260 2.62 -1.75 6.01
C MET A 260 3.68 -2.62 5.32
N LEU A 261 3.84 -2.47 4.00
CA LEU A 261 4.81 -3.27 3.24
C LEU A 261 6.24 -2.73 3.38
N GLY A 262 6.40 -1.42 3.52
CA GLY A 262 7.69 -0.75 3.49
C GLY A 262 8.34 -0.66 4.86
N GLN A 263 9.55 -1.17 5.01
CA GLN A 263 10.27 -1.08 6.28
C GLN A 263 10.88 0.33 6.52
N PRO A 264 11.07 0.75 7.78
CA PRO A 264 11.73 2.02 8.07
C PRO A 264 13.23 1.97 7.73
N ARG A 265 13.86 3.14 7.53
CA ARG A 265 15.30 3.20 7.23
C ARG A 265 16.20 2.72 8.38
N THR A 266 15.65 2.58 9.59
CA THR A 266 16.36 1.96 10.73
C THR A 266 16.65 0.50 10.44
N PHE A 267 15.68 -0.26 9.92
CA PHE A 267 15.85 -1.65 9.49
C PHE A 267 17.01 -1.81 8.49
N ALA A 268 16.98 -1.02 7.40
CA ALA A 268 18.03 -1.07 6.39
C ALA A 268 19.43 -0.77 6.96
N ARG A 269 19.52 0.11 7.96
CA ARG A 269 20.80 0.43 8.63
C ARG A 269 21.25 -0.67 9.58
N GLN A 270 20.34 -1.24 10.36
CA GLN A 270 20.62 -2.32 11.31
C GLN A 270 21.16 -3.56 10.61
N PHE A 271 20.57 -3.93 9.47
CA PHE A 271 20.94 -5.13 8.71
C PHE A 271 21.91 -4.86 7.56
N GLY A 272 22.43 -3.63 7.43
CA GLY A 272 23.40 -3.28 6.38
C GLY A 272 22.87 -3.45 4.95
N ILE A 273 21.56 -3.29 4.73
CA ILE A 273 20.93 -3.50 3.43
C ILE A 273 21.35 -2.37 2.47
N PRO A 274 21.98 -2.69 1.32
CA PRO A 274 22.37 -1.68 0.36
C PRO A 274 21.15 -0.87 -0.12
N ARG A 275 21.31 0.45 -0.27
CA ARG A 275 20.21 1.35 -0.66
C ARG A 275 19.54 0.95 -1.98
N LYS A 276 20.32 0.40 -2.93
CA LYS A 276 19.80 -0.11 -4.20
C LYS A 276 18.88 -1.32 -3.96
N VAL A 277 19.37 -2.33 -3.25
CA VAL A 277 18.58 -3.52 -2.84
C VAL A 277 17.31 -3.12 -2.12
N PHE A 278 17.39 -2.22 -1.14
CA PHE A 278 16.22 -1.76 -0.39
C PHE A 278 15.18 -1.08 -1.30
N LYS A 279 15.62 -0.21 -2.22
CA LYS A 279 14.70 0.44 -3.17
C LYS A 279 14.09 -0.55 -4.16
N ASP A 280 14.87 -1.53 -4.59
CA ASP A 280 14.44 -2.53 -5.56
C ASP A 280 13.45 -3.51 -4.92
N ALA A 281 13.74 -3.96 -3.69
CA ALA A 281 12.86 -4.81 -2.89
C ALA A 281 11.48 -4.17 -2.68
N TYR A 282 11.40 -2.93 -2.20
CA TYR A 282 10.12 -2.36 -1.77
C TYR A 282 9.42 -1.48 -2.81
N TRP A 283 10.11 -0.96 -3.84
CA TRP A 283 9.51 0.08 -4.70
C TRP A 283 9.73 -0.08 -6.21
N ARG A 284 10.86 -0.65 -6.66
CA ARG A 284 11.25 -0.60 -8.08
C ARG A 284 11.10 -1.92 -8.83
N SER A 285 11.26 -3.05 -8.16
CA SER A 285 11.18 -4.36 -8.84
C SER A 285 9.77 -4.63 -9.36
N PRO A 286 9.61 -5.45 -10.42
CA PRO A 286 8.31 -5.90 -10.88
C PRO A 286 7.49 -6.56 -9.77
N GLN A 287 8.16 -7.35 -8.92
CA GLN A 287 7.53 -7.99 -7.76
C GLN A 287 6.99 -6.96 -6.77
N ALA A 288 7.79 -5.94 -6.42
CA ALA A 288 7.33 -4.87 -5.53
C ALA A 288 6.09 -4.15 -6.07
N ARG A 289 6.07 -3.88 -7.38
CA ARG A 289 4.94 -3.24 -8.06
C ARG A 289 3.71 -4.14 -8.09
N LEU A 290 3.91 -5.44 -8.29
CA LEU A 290 2.83 -6.43 -8.24
C LEU A 290 2.25 -6.52 -6.84
N MET A 291 3.08 -6.69 -5.80
CA MET A 291 2.63 -6.76 -4.40
C MET A 291 1.88 -5.48 -3.98
N MET A 292 2.38 -4.30 -4.39
CA MET A 292 1.70 -3.02 -4.18
C MET A 292 0.31 -2.97 -4.85
N SER A 293 0.22 -3.45 -6.10
CA SER A 293 -1.04 -3.49 -6.83
C SER A 293 -2.01 -4.53 -6.25
N GLU A 294 -1.55 -5.73 -5.90
CA GLU A 294 -2.41 -6.78 -5.34
C GLU A 294 -2.92 -6.44 -3.94
N SER A 295 -2.10 -5.81 -3.10
CA SER A 295 -2.52 -5.32 -1.78
C SER A 295 -3.62 -4.26 -1.86
N ALA A 296 -3.74 -3.58 -3.00
CA ALA A 296 -4.77 -2.57 -3.26
C ALA A 296 -6.05 -3.15 -3.91
N ALA A 297 -6.13 -4.46 -4.17
CA ALA A 297 -7.19 -5.06 -4.98
C ALA A 297 -8.60 -4.88 -4.38
N ASP A 298 -8.79 -5.25 -3.11
CA ASP A 298 -10.09 -5.12 -2.46
C ASP A 298 -10.49 -3.64 -2.30
N VAL A 299 -9.52 -2.77 -2.03
CA VAL A 299 -9.77 -1.32 -1.91
C VAL A 299 -10.17 -0.70 -3.25
N ARG A 300 -9.59 -1.17 -4.36
CA ARG A 300 -10.04 -0.77 -5.71
C ARG A 300 -11.50 -1.15 -5.94
N ARG A 301 -11.93 -2.33 -5.48
CA ARG A 301 -13.33 -2.77 -5.57
C ARG A 301 -14.24 -1.87 -4.75
N THR A 302 -13.87 -1.51 -3.52
CA THR A 302 -14.65 -0.55 -2.72
C THR A 302 -14.70 0.83 -3.40
N ALA A 303 -13.59 1.33 -3.93
CA ALA A 303 -13.59 2.60 -4.66
C ALA A 303 -14.45 2.55 -5.94
N GLU A 304 -14.51 1.42 -6.64
CA GLU A 304 -15.38 1.20 -7.80
C GLU A 304 -16.86 1.17 -7.39
N SER A 305 -17.23 0.42 -6.35
CA SER A 305 -18.63 0.34 -5.88
C SER A 305 -19.17 1.67 -5.39
N LEU A 306 -18.31 2.51 -4.80
CA LEU A 306 -18.65 3.87 -4.38
C LEU A 306 -18.72 4.88 -5.54
N GLY A 307 -18.34 4.48 -6.76
CA GLY A 307 -18.27 5.35 -7.93
C GLY A 307 -17.16 6.40 -7.83
N LEU A 308 -16.08 6.10 -7.10
CA LEU A 308 -14.90 6.95 -6.95
C LEU A 308 -13.76 6.55 -7.91
N LEU A 309 -13.82 5.36 -8.50
CA LEU A 309 -12.90 4.89 -9.54
C LEU A 309 -13.37 5.31 -10.96
N THR A 310 -13.39 6.63 -11.19
CA THR A 310 -13.70 7.25 -12.49
C THR A 310 -12.53 7.12 -13.48
N VAL A 311 -12.76 7.47 -14.75
CA VAL A 311 -11.71 7.51 -15.79
C VAL A 311 -10.52 8.40 -15.37
N TRP A 312 -10.81 9.59 -14.82
CA TRP A 312 -9.77 10.53 -14.40
C TRP A 312 -9.10 10.13 -13.10
N SER A 313 -9.86 9.71 -12.08
CA SER A 313 -9.23 9.27 -10.83
C SER A 313 -8.36 8.03 -11.06
N ARG A 314 -8.72 7.11 -11.96
CA ARG A 314 -7.88 5.95 -12.33
C ARG A 314 -6.48 6.34 -12.81
N TRP A 315 -6.30 7.51 -13.42
CA TRP A 315 -4.96 8.01 -13.74
C TRP A 315 -4.10 8.20 -12.48
N LEU A 316 -4.68 8.70 -11.39
CA LEU A 316 -3.99 8.85 -10.10
C LEU A 316 -3.63 7.48 -9.50
N TRP A 317 -4.51 6.48 -9.61
CA TRP A 317 -4.21 5.10 -9.19
C TRP A 317 -3.01 4.53 -9.95
N ARG A 318 -2.93 4.78 -11.26
CA ARG A 318 -1.78 4.36 -12.10
C ARG A 318 -0.50 5.08 -11.72
N LEU A 319 -0.57 6.40 -11.53
CA LEU A 319 0.56 7.22 -11.12
C LEU A 319 1.14 6.74 -9.78
N LEU A 320 0.27 6.37 -8.84
CA LEU A 320 0.65 5.88 -7.52
C LEU A 320 1.08 4.40 -7.51
N GLY A 321 0.94 3.69 -8.64
CA GLY A 321 1.33 2.29 -8.80
C GLY A 321 0.40 1.30 -8.09
N ILE A 322 -0.85 1.71 -7.84
CA ILE A 322 -1.89 0.92 -7.15
C ILE A 322 -3.11 0.64 -8.05
N ASP A 323 -3.02 0.91 -9.35
CA ASP A 323 -4.00 0.41 -10.34
C ASP A 323 -3.79 -1.09 -10.60
N GLY A 324 -4.82 -1.79 -11.07
CA GLY A 324 -4.76 -3.22 -11.33
C GLY A 324 -6.14 -3.85 -11.52
N ARG A 325 -6.19 -5.18 -11.44
CA ARG A 325 -7.44 -5.94 -11.52
C ARG A 325 -8.38 -5.55 -10.38
N VAL A 326 -9.68 -5.45 -10.68
CA VAL A 326 -10.72 -5.35 -9.65
C VAL A 326 -11.26 -6.76 -9.35
N PRO A 327 -11.22 -7.22 -8.09
CA PRO A 327 -11.67 -8.56 -7.72
C PRO A 327 -13.20 -8.68 -7.70
N ARG A 328 -13.70 -9.88 -8.01
CA ARG A 328 -15.14 -10.24 -8.07
C ARG A 328 -15.76 -10.45 -6.69
N TYR A 329 -14.97 -10.82 -5.69
CA TYR A 329 -15.34 -10.86 -4.27
C TYR A 329 -14.10 -10.54 -3.42
N ARG A 330 -14.31 -10.19 -2.14
CA ARG A 330 -13.22 -9.83 -1.22
C ARG A 330 -12.20 -10.97 -1.12
N SER A 331 -10.92 -10.64 -1.19
CA SER A 331 -9.80 -11.58 -1.10
C SER A 331 -9.75 -12.65 -2.20
N GLU A 332 -10.36 -12.38 -3.36
CA GLU A 332 -10.28 -13.26 -4.53
C GLU A 332 -8.81 -13.48 -4.95
N PRO A 333 -8.30 -14.73 -4.96
CA PRO A 333 -6.95 -15.01 -5.39
C PRO A 333 -6.70 -14.57 -6.84
N ASN A 334 -5.59 -13.90 -7.10
CA ASN A 334 -5.16 -13.62 -8.46
C ASN A 334 -4.51 -14.86 -9.08
N ARG A 335 -5.27 -15.57 -9.90
CA ARG A 335 -4.83 -16.78 -10.62
C ARG A 335 -4.15 -16.47 -11.97
N ASN A 336 -4.09 -15.20 -12.36
CA ASN A 336 -3.58 -14.75 -13.67
C ASN A 336 -2.16 -14.16 -13.58
N SER A 337 -1.54 -14.17 -12.40
CA SER A 337 -0.15 -13.71 -12.24
C SER A 337 0.80 -14.71 -12.90
N PRO A 338 1.55 -14.32 -13.96
CA PRO A 338 2.53 -15.21 -14.55
C PRO A 338 3.64 -15.55 -13.53
N PRO A 339 4.27 -16.73 -13.62
CA PRO A 339 5.40 -17.08 -12.76
C PRO A 339 6.55 -16.08 -12.96
N ARG A 340 7.31 -15.85 -11.87
CA ARG A 340 8.46 -14.95 -11.72
C ARG A 340 9.16 -14.62 -13.05
N ALA A 341 8.76 -13.51 -13.68
CA ALA A 341 9.55 -12.92 -14.75
C ALA A 341 10.62 -12.03 -14.12
N VAL A 342 11.87 -12.49 -14.13
CA VAL A 342 13.03 -11.61 -14.05
C VAL A 342 12.80 -10.53 -15.10
N SER A 343 12.75 -9.26 -14.68
CA SER A 343 12.46 -8.15 -15.58
C SER A 343 13.38 -8.23 -16.79
N ASN A 344 12.80 -8.46 -17.97
CA ASN A 344 13.52 -8.25 -19.22
C ASN A 344 13.81 -6.75 -19.32
N LEU A 345 15.02 -6.34 -18.93
CA LEU A 345 15.57 -4.99 -19.07
C LEU A 345 15.32 -4.43 -20.49
N ALA A 346 15.28 -5.32 -21.49
CA ALA A 346 14.98 -5.01 -22.88
C ALA A 346 13.56 -4.43 -23.10
N THR A 347 12.54 -4.85 -22.34
CA THR A 347 11.16 -4.36 -22.52
C THR A 347 10.99 -2.97 -21.94
N VAL A 348 11.61 -2.69 -20.79
CA VAL A 348 11.63 -1.35 -20.17
C VAL A 348 12.44 -0.38 -21.02
N GLY A 349 13.58 -0.80 -21.57
CA GLY A 349 14.39 0.00 -22.49
C GLY A 349 13.61 0.40 -23.75
N ARG A 350 12.89 -0.54 -24.38
CA ARG A 350 12.06 -0.26 -25.55
C ARG A 350 10.93 0.73 -25.27
N ALA A 351 10.23 0.60 -24.15
CA ALA A 351 9.16 1.52 -23.77
C ALA A 351 9.65 2.96 -23.52
N ARG A 352 10.86 3.10 -22.97
CA ARG A 352 11.49 4.42 -22.70
C ARG A 352 12.02 5.09 -23.96
N ILE A 353 12.61 4.32 -24.88
CA ILE A 353 13.00 4.83 -26.21
C ILE A 353 11.76 5.32 -26.95
N ALA A 354 10.65 4.56 -26.92
CA ALA A 354 9.39 5.00 -27.51
C ALA A 354 8.87 6.30 -26.90
N ALA A 355 8.91 6.46 -25.56
CA ALA A 355 8.52 7.70 -24.89
C ALA A 355 9.40 8.90 -25.30
N ALA A 356 10.72 8.71 -25.41
CA ALA A 356 11.64 9.76 -25.87
C ALA A 356 11.35 10.19 -27.32
N LEU A 357 11.04 9.23 -28.21
CA LEU A 357 10.66 9.52 -29.60
C LEU A 357 9.32 10.26 -29.69
N VAL A 358 8.33 9.89 -28.87
CA VAL A 358 7.05 10.61 -28.80
C VAL A 358 7.25 12.05 -28.34
N MET A 359 8.05 12.27 -27.30
CA MET A 359 8.34 13.61 -26.78
C MET A 359 9.11 14.47 -27.80
N ALA A 360 10.05 13.88 -28.54
CA ALA A 360 10.72 14.55 -29.65
C ALA A 360 9.73 14.94 -30.77
N GLY A 361 8.80 14.04 -31.11
CA GLY A 361 7.73 14.32 -32.06
C GLY A 361 6.81 15.47 -31.60
N VAL A 362 6.40 15.47 -30.33
CA VAL A 362 5.60 16.55 -29.73
C VAL A 362 6.37 17.88 -29.76
N ALA A 363 7.65 17.89 -29.41
CA ALA A 363 8.46 19.10 -29.47
C ALA A 363 8.53 19.66 -30.90
N LEU A 364 8.76 18.81 -31.91
CA LEU A 364 8.84 19.19 -33.33
C LEU A 364 7.51 19.72 -33.88
N LEU A 365 6.37 19.19 -33.43
CA LEU A 365 5.04 19.54 -33.96
C LEU A 365 4.37 20.69 -33.21
N ALA A 366 4.58 20.80 -31.90
CA ALA A 366 3.84 21.71 -31.03
C ALA A 366 4.59 23.02 -30.74
N THR A 367 5.86 23.14 -31.15
CA THR A 367 6.66 24.34 -30.86
C THR A 367 7.44 24.80 -32.09
N PRO A 368 7.51 26.12 -32.38
CA PRO A 368 8.31 26.66 -33.48
C PRO A 368 9.81 26.36 -33.33
N ASP A 369 10.27 26.18 -32.09
CA ASP A 369 11.66 25.86 -31.73
C ASP A 369 11.92 24.36 -31.52
N GLY A 370 11.02 23.48 -31.97
CA GLY A 370 11.07 22.04 -31.68
C GLY A 370 12.40 21.36 -32.00
N VAL A 371 13.05 21.73 -33.11
CA VAL A 371 14.37 21.21 -33.49
C VAL A 371 15.43 21.60 -32.45
N ARG A 372 15.39 22.84 -31.96
CA ARG A 372 16.34 23.33 -30.94
C ARG A 372 16.14 22.61 -29.61
N ILE A 373 14.88 22.33 -29.23
CA ILE A 373 14.55 21.59 -28.00
C ILE A 373 15.08 20.15 -28.08
N VAL A 374 14.90 19.46 -29.21
CA VAL A 374 15.39 18.09 -29.39
C VAL A 374 16.91 18.02 -29.38
N VAL A 375 17.59 18.96 -30.06
CA VAL A 375 19.05 19.05 -30.06
C VAL A 375 19.58 19.34 -28.66
N ALA A 376 18.96 20.27 -27.93
CA ALA A 376 19.31 20.56 -26.53
C ALA A 376 19.11 19.34 -25.62
N ALA A 377 18.04 18.57 -25.82
CA ALA A 377 17.78 17.34 -25.06
C ALA A 377 18.85 16.28 -25.30
N ALA A 378 19.26 16.09 -26.55
CA ALA A 378 20.30 15.15 -26.91
C ALA A 378 21.66 15.56 -26.33
N ILE A 379 22.01 16.85 -26.38
CA ILE A 379 23.24 17.39 -25.77
C ILE A 379 23.21 17.22 -24.25
N GLY A 380 22.09 17.58 -23.59
CA GLY A 380 21.93 17.43 -22.15
C GLY A 380 22.04 15.97 -21.69
N ALA A 381 21.43 15.04 -22.43
CA ALA A 381 21.57 13.62 -22.18
C ALA A 381 23.01 13.13 -22.41
N GLY A 382 23.70 13.60 -23.46
CA GLY A 382 25.10 13.28 -23.74
C GLY A 382 26.04 13.74 -22.62
N ILE A 383 25.88 14.99 -22.14
CA ILE A 383 26.63 15.54 -21.01
C ILE A 383 26.38 14.74 -19.74
N TRP A 384 25.12 14.33 -19.50
CA TRP A 384 24.74 13.51 -18.36
C TRP A 384 25.40 12.13 -18.38
N VAL A 385 25.37 11.46 -19.52
CA VAL A 385 26.01 10.16 -19.73
C VAL A 385 27.53 10.27 -19.56
N PHE A 386 28.14 11.29 -20.16
CA PHE A 386 29.58 11.54 -20.06
C PHE A 386 30.02 11.83 -18.62
N TYR A 387 29.26 12.64 -17.87
CA TYR A 387 29.50 12.88 -16.44
C TYR A 387 29.49 11.58 -15.63
N HIS A 388 28.51 10.69 -15.88
CA HIS A 388 28.44 9.42 -15.17
C HIS A 388 29.56 8.45 -15.55
N LEU A 389 29.93 8.37 -16.83
CA LEU A 389 31.07 7.54 -17.29
C LEU A 389 32.40 8.02 -16.70
N LEU A 390 32.62 9.34 -16.61
CA LEU A 390 33.80 9.90 -15.95
C LEU A 390 33.80 9.60 -14.44
N ARG A 391 32.64 9.67 -13.79
CA ARG A 391 32.51 9.38 -12.35
C ARG A 391 32.77 7.91 -12.02
N GLU A 392 32.33 6.98 -12.87
CA GLU A 392 32.65 5.55 -12.74
C GLU A 392 34.16 5.29 -12.86
N ARG A 393 34.83 5.91 -13.84
CA ARG A 393 36.30 5.79 -14.00
C ARG A 393 37.10 6.40 -12.85
N SER A 394 36.53 7.36 -12.13
CA SER A 394 37.19 8.08 -11.03
C SER A 394 37.04 7.40 -9.67
N GLY A 395 36.46 6.20 -9.58
CA GLY A 395 36.31 5.44 -8.33
C GLY A 395 35.32 6.07 -7.32
N GLY A 396 34.51 7.03 -7.75
CA GLY A 396 33.64 7.85 -6.90
C GLY A 396 32.32 7.20 -6.48
N GLN A 397 32.28 5.87 -6.31
CA GLN A 397 31.10 5.19 -5.74
C GLN A 397 31.15 5.26 -4.21
N ARG A 398 31.10 6.47 -3.64
CA ARG A 398 30.75 6.67 -2.23
C ARG A 398 29.26 6.98 -2.15
N ALA A 399 28.49 5.98 -1.75
CA ALA A 399 27.03 5.97 -1.79
C ALA A 399 26.33 6.85 -0.72
N ASN A 400 27.00 7.89 -0.20
CA ASN A 400 26.51 8.66 0.95
C ASN A 400 26.65 10.19 0.87
N ASP A 401 26.91 10.77 -0.30
CA ASP A 401 27.04 12.24 -0.38
C ASP A 401 25.67 12.94 -0.22
N PRO A 402 25.56 13.98 0.65
CA PRO A 402 24.39 14.85 0.72
C PRO A 402 24.27 15.66 -0.58
N LEU A 403 23.07 16.21 -0.84
CA LEU A 403 22.66 16.95 -2.05
C LEU A 403 23.86 17.58 -2.80
N GLU A 404 24.28 16.93 -3.89
CA GLU A 404 25.48 17.29 -4.63
C GLU A 404 25.26 18.62 -5.37
N TRP A 405 25.75 19.72 -4.79
CA TRP A 405 25.76 21.06 -5.42
C TRP A 405 26.26 21.05 -6.87
N PRO A 406 27.28 20.28 -7.28
CA PRO A 406 27.70 20.23 -8.68
C PRO A 406 26.61 19.70 -9.63
N ARG A 407 25.85 18.69 -9.20
CA ARG A 407 24.73 18.11 -9.96
C ARG A 407 23.58 19.11 -10.07
N LEU A 408 23.29 19.86 -9.00
CA LEU A 408 22.30 20.93 -9.01
C LEU A 408 22.77 22.12 -9.86
N CYS A 409 24.04 22.51 -9.79
CA CYS A 409 24.62 23.60 -10.57
C CYS A 409 24.64 23.31 -12.06
N VAL A 410 24.97 22.07 -12.48
CA VAL A 410 24.84 21.65 -13.89
C VAL A 410 23.37 21.71 -14.32
N TRP A 411 22.45 21.25 -13.48
CA TRP A 411 21.02 21.33 -13.73
C TRP A 411 20.53 22.78 -13.87
N VAL A 412 20.93 23.66 -12.96
CA VAL A 412 20.56 25.08 -12.97
C VAL A 412 21.19 25.80 -14.15
N LEU A 413 22.45 25.53 -14.51
CA LEU A 413 23.11 26.10 -15.69
C LEU A 413 22.41 25.67 -16.99
N VAL A 414 22.07 24.39 -17.13
CA VAL A 414 21.33 23.87 -18.29
C VAL A 414 19.93 24.50 -18.35
N CYS A 415 19.22 24.61 -17.23
CA CYS A 415 17.90 25.22 -17.19
C CYS A 415 17.94 26.73 -17.48
N VAL A 416 18.89 27.48 -16.91
CA VAL A 416 19.02 28.95 -17.04
C VAL A 416 19.49 29.34 -18.43
N ALA A 417 20.45 28.62 -19.02
CA ALA A 417 20.92 28.89 -20.39
C ALA A 417 19.84 28.66 -21.46
N MET A 418 18.76 27.94 -21.13
CA MET A 418 17.73 27.52 -22.09
C MET A 418 16.39 28.25 -21.94
N ILE A 419 16.24 29.14 -20.94
CA ILE A 419 15.08 30.05 -20.80
C ILE A 419 14.79 30.85 -22.09
N PRO A 420 15.79 31.32 -22.86
CA PRO A 420 15.54 32.07 -24.10
C PRO A 420 15.05 31.24 -25.30
N ALA A 421 15.05 29.89 -25.24
CA ALA A 421 14.88 29.02 -26.40
C ALA A 421 13.50 28.34 -26.55
N GLY A 422 12.55 28.58 -25.63
CA GLY A 422 11.21 27.96 -25.72
C GLY A 422 10.28 28.13 -24.52
N GLY A 423 10.61 29.01 -23.57
CA GLY A 423 9.81 29.26 -22.37
C GLY A 423 9.64 28.02 -21.46
N LEU A 424 8.69 28.10 -20.52
CA LEU A 424 8.41 27.06 -19.52
C LEU A 424 7.98 25.71 -20.13
N ILE A 425 7.34 25.74 -21.31
CA ILE A 425 6.88 24.52 -22.02
C ILE A 425 8.08 23.78 -22.64
N GLY A 426 9.01 24.50 -23.28
CA GLY A 426 10.25 23.91 -23.79
C GLY A 426 11.11 23.32 -22.68
N LEU A 427 11.19 23.98 -21.53
CA LEU A 427 11.88 23.46 -20.34
C LEU A 427 11.26 22.17 -19.82
N ALA A 428 9.92 22.07 -19.74
CA ALA A 428 9.24 20.87 -19.29
C ALA A 428 9.46 19.68 -20.25
N LEU A 429 9.29 19.88 -21.56
CA LEU A 429 9.51 18.84 -22.57
C LEU A 429 10.96 18.34 -22.57
N LEU A 430 11.92 19.25 -22.40
CA LEU A 430 13.35 18.96 -22.30
C LEU A 430 13.67 18.14 -21.05
N VAL A 431 13.17 18.56 -19.88
CA VAL A 431 13.36 17.84 -18.60
C VAL A 431 12.80 16.43 -18.67
N PHE A 432 11.61 16.25 -19.23
CA PHE A 432 11.03 14.91 -19.41
C PHE A 432 11.83 14.06 -20.40
N THR A 433 12.34 14.64 -21.48
CA THR A 433 13.17 13.92 -22.46
C THR A 433 14.51 13.51 -21.87
N ILE A 434 15.19 14.41 -21.17
CA ILE A 434 16.46 14.12 -20.48
C ILE A 434 16.24 13.06 -19.40
N LEU A 435 15.19 13.16 -18.56
CA LEU A 435 14.89 12.12 -17.56
C LEU A 435 14.61 10.76 -18.20
N SER A 436 13.94 10.75 -19.35
CA SER A 436 13.65 9.51 -20.09
C SER A 436 14.90 8.86 -20.68
N VAL A 437 15.88 9.66 -21.15
CA VAL A 437 17.14 9.18 -21.73
C VAL A 437 18.21 8.91 -20.66
N ALA A 438 18.28 9.70 -19.59
CA ALA A 438 19.20 9.56 -18.47
C ALA A 438 18.98 8.28 -17.65
N GLU A 439 17.78 7.70 -17.70
CA GLU A 439 17.48 6.39 -17.11
C GLU A 439 17.69 5.20 -18.09
N CYS A 440 18.13 5.46 -19.34
CA CYS A 440 18.47 4.44 -20.32
C CYS A 440 19.92 3.94 -20.21
N THR A 441 20.79 4.59 -19.44
CA THR A 441 22.11 4.03 -19.14
C THR A 441 21.96 2.94 -18.08
N PRO A 442 22.27 1.67 -18.38
CA PRO A 442 22.53 0.72 -17.31
C PRO A 442 23.65 1.32 -16.45
N THR A 443 23.46 1.40 -15.14
CA THR A 443 24.62 1.37 -14.24
C THR A 443 25.23 -0.01 -14.48
N ILE A 444 26.22 -0.07 -15.36
CA ILE A 444 26.98 -1.30 -15.61
C ILE A 444 27.71 -1.65 -14.31
#